data_AF-A0A1Y2JH00-F1
#
_entry.id   AF-A0A1Y2JH00-F1
#
_cell.length_a   1.000
_cell.length_b   1.000
_cell.length_c   1.000
_cell.angle_alpha   90.00
_cell.angle_beta   90.00
_cell.angle_gamma   90.00
#
_symmetry.space_group_name_H-M   'P 1'
#
loop_
_entity.id
_entity.type
_entity.pdbx_description
1 polymer ?
#
loop_
_entity_poly.entity_id
_entity_poly.type
_entity_poly.pdbx_seq_one_letter_code
_entity_poly.pdbx_strand_id
1 'polypeptide(L)'
;MLLLTFKHIIADFVLQTAWMAHGKDQKHGWALPLLVHCLIHLAVALPLILLVAPRFWFVAFIDFAIHITIDRAKGFVSANFGVDLAHPWFWTLIGVDQALHHLTGFGLSIFMAAN
;
A
#
# COMPACT_ATOMS: atom_id res chain seq x y z
N MET A 1 0.64 -13.57 6.82
CA MET A 1 1.00 -12.28 7.44
C MET A 1 2.43 -11.88 7.14
N LEU A 2 3.43 -12.73 7.44
CA LEU A 2 4.84 -12.39 7.22
C LEU A 2 5.16 -12.03 5.75
N LEU A 3 4.66 -12.80 4.79
CA LEU A 3 4.88 -12.49 3.36
C LEU A 3 4.26 -11.17 2.92
N LEU A 4 3.06 -10.83 3.41
CA LEU A 4 2.41 -9.57 3.09
C LEU A 4 3.06 -8.38 3.81
N THR A 5 3.65 -8.61 4.99
CA THR A 5 4.49 -7.62 5.69
C THR A 5 5.79 -7.39 4.92
N PHE A 6 6.44 -8.46 4.47
CA PHE A 6 7.64 -8.38 3.64
C PHE A 6 7.36 -7.66 2.32
N LYS A 7 6.27 -8.01 1.63
CA LYS A 7 5.77 -7.32 0.44
C LYS A 7 5.69 -5.82 0.68
N HIS A 8 5.04 -5.43 1.77
CA HIS A 8 4.84 -4.04 2.13
C HIS A 8 6.18 -3.30 2.28
N ILE A 9 7.12 -3.85 3.06
CA ILE A 9 8.43 -3.23 3.27
C ILE A 9 9.19 -3.07 1.95
N ILE A 10 9.24 -4.12 1.13
CA ILE A 10 9.94 -4.10 -0.16
C ILE A 10 9.32 -3.06 -1.10
N ALA A 11 7.99 -3.02 -1.21
CA ALA A 11 7.33 -2.12 -2.14
C ALA A 11 7.39 -0.64 -1.69
N ASP A 12 7.19 -0.35 -0.39
CA ASP A 12 7.15 1.03 0.12
C ASP A 12 8.52 1.66 0.36
N PHE A 13 9.49 0.87 0.82
CA PHE A 13 10.76 1.41 1.34
C PHE A 13 11.98 1.01 0.50
N VAL A 14 11.85 0.04 -0.42
CA VAL A 14 12.97 -0.39 -1.27
C VAL A 14 12.71 -0.05 -2.74
N LEU A 15 11.52 -0.39 -3.27
CA LEU A 15 11.20 -0.23 -4.69
C LEU A 15 10.50 1.11 -5.00
N GLN A 16 9.93 1.78 -4.00
CA GLN A 16 9.32 3.09 -4.17
C GLN A 16 10.40 4.15 -4.44
N THR A 17 10.23 4.91 -5.52
CA THR A 17 11.11 6.02 -5.90
C THR A 17 10.57 7.33 -5.35
N ALA A 18 11.42 8.36 -5.33
CA ALA A 18 11.00 9.72 -4.94
C ALA A 18 9.83 10.24 -5.78
N TRP A 19 9.80 9.93 -7.09
CA TRP A 19 8.69 10.30 -7.97
C TRP A 19 7.36 9.67 -7.54
N MET A 20 7.37 8.39 -7.16
CA MET A 20 6.18 7.72 -6.64
C MET A 20 5.74 8.33 -5.30
N ALA A 21 6.67 8.42 -4.35
CA ALA A 21 6.40 8.88 -2.98
C ALA A 21 5.85 10.30 -2.96
N HIS A 22 6.48 11.25 -3.65
CA HIS A 22 6.02 12.63 -3.69
C HIS A 22 4.84 12.83 -4.65
N GLY A 23 4.78 12.06 -5.73
CA GLY A 23 3.75 12.19 -6.76
C GLY A 23 2.38 11.70 -6.31
N LYS A 24 2.31 10.56 -5.62
CA LYS A 24 1.03 9.95 -5.19
C LYS A 24 0.24 10.82 -4.21
N ASP A 25 0.95 11.67 -3.46
CA ASP A 25 0.39 12.60 -2.48
C ASP A 25 -0.01 13.97 -3.07
N GLN A 26 0.18 14.21 -4.37
CA GLN A 26 -0.15 15.50 -4.98
C GLN A 26 -1.67 15.72 -5.14
N LYS A 27 -2.08 16.99 -5.20
CA LYS A 27 -3.46 17.38 -5.52
C LYS A 27 -3.84 17.04 -6.96
N HIS A 28 -2.90 17.20 -7.89
CA HIS A 28 -3.04 16.91 -9.32
C HIS A 28 -1.87 16.07 -9.82
N GLY A 29 -2.05 15.31 -10.90
CA GLY A 29 -0.98 14.46 -11.45
C GLY A 29 -0.62 13.23 -10.61
N TRP A 30 -1.39 12.94 -9.55
CA TRP A 30 -1.14 11.84 -8.61
C TRP A 30 -1.44 10.45 -9.18
N ALA A 31 -2.31 10.36 -10.20
CA ALA A 31 -2.86 9.08 -10.64
C ALA A 31 -1.80 8.10 -11.14
N LEU A 32 -0.88 8.56 -11.99
CA LEU A 32 0.18 7.71 -12.54
C LEU A 32 1.21 7.27 -11.49
N PRO A 33 1.81 8.16 -10.66
CA PRO A 33 2.74 7.72 -9.61
C PRO A 33 2.08 6.79 -8.60
N LEU A 34 0.81 7.05 -8.23
CA LEU A 34 0.04 6.15 -7.37
C LEU A 34 -0.17 4.78 -8.02
N LEU A 35 -0.63 4.75 -9.27
CA LEU A 35 -0.90 3.51 -9.98
C LEU A 35 0.36 2.66 -10.11
N VAL A 36 1.50 3.25 -10.50
CA VAL A 36 2.77 2.52 -10.63
C VAL A 36 3.20 1.96 -9.28
N HIS A 37 3.08 2.74 -8.20
CA HIS A 37 3.38 2.27 -6.86
C HIS A 37 2.52 1.06 -6.47
N CYS A 38 1.20 1.14 -6.64
CA CYS A 38 0.31 0.04 -6.30
C CYS A 38 0.51 -1.19 -7.21
N LEU A 39 0.89 -0.99 -8.48
CA LEU A 39 1.24 -2.10 -9.38
C LEU A 39 2.50 -2.83 -8.92
N ILE A 40 3.47 -2.15 -8.31
CA ILE A 40 4.62 -2.80 -7.66
C ILE A 40 4.15 -3.69 -6.51
N HIS A 41 3.23 -3.19 -5.66
CA HIS A 41 2.63 -3.99 -4.60
C HIS A 41 1.94 -5.25 -5.14
N LEU A 42 1.14 -5.12 -6.21
CA LEU A 42 0.52 -6.26 -6.88
C LEU A 42 1.56 -7.24 -7.44
N ALA A 43 2.58 -6.72 -8.13
CA ALA A 43 3.64 -7.52 -8.75
C ALA A 43 4.50 -8.28 -7.73
N VAL A 44 4.62 -7.79 -6.50
CA VAL A 44 5.29 -8.50 -5.40
C VAL A 44 4.34 -9.46 -4.68
N ALA A 45 3.08 -9.07 -4.41
CA ALA A 45 2.11 -9.93 -3.73
C ALA A 45 1.75 -11.18 -4.53
N LEU A 46 1.47 -11.02 -5.82
CA LEU A 46 0.93 -12.10 -6.64
C LEU A 46 1.88 -13.32 -6.71
N PRO A 47 3.19 -13.17 -7.00
CA PRO A 47 4.13 -14.30 -6.95
C PRO A 47 4.25 -14.93 -5.56
N LEU A 48 4.26 -14.13 -4.48
CA LEU A 48 4.34 -14.64 -3.12
C LEU A 48 3.12 -15.50 -2.77
N ILE A 49 1.91 -15.07 -3.15
CA ILE A 49 0.67 -15.82 -2.96
C ILE A 49 0.66 -17.08 -3.83
N LEU A 50 1.06 -16.98 -5.10
CA LEU A 50 1.13 -18.13 -6.00
C LEU A 50 2.10 -19.22 -5.51
N LEU A 51 3.19 -18.83 -4.83
CA LEU A 51 4.17 -19.76 -4.28
C LEU A 51 3.61 -20.58 -3.11
N VAL A 52 2.77 -19.98 -2.25
CA VAL A 52 2.34 -20.61 -0.98
C VAL A 52 0.88 -21.08 -0.98
N ALA A 53 0.02 -20.43 -1.75
CA ALA A 53 -1.43 -20.66 -1.74
C ALA A 53 -2.07 -20.27 -3.09
N PRO A 54 -1.72 -20.95 -4.20
CA PRO A 54 -2.06 -20.54 -5.57
C PRO A 54 -3.57 -20.45 -5.85
N ARG A 55 -4.40 -21.22 -5.14
CA ARG A 55 -5.87 -21.11 -5.18
C ARG A 55 -6.36 -19.68 -4.88
N PHE A 56 -5.61 -18.89 -4.12
CA PHE A 56 -5.97 -17.55 -3.68
C PHE A 56 -5.35 -16.42 -4.51
N TRP A 57 -4.94 -16.67 -5.75
CA TRP A 57 -4.34 -15.66 -6.64
C TRP A 57 -5.11 -14.32 -6.68
N PHE A 58 -6.44 -14.37 -6.61
CA PHE A 58 -7.32 -13.19 -6.66
C PHE A 58 -7.15 -12.28 -5.43
N VAL A 59 -6.65 -12.79 -4.31
CA VAL A 59 -6.38 -12.01 -3.08
C VAL A 59 -5.35 -10.91 -3.35
N ALA A 60 -4.40 -11.11 -4.27
CA ALA A 60 -3.44 -10.07 -4.65
C ALA A 60 -4.14 -8.85 -5.29
N PHE A 61 -5.21 -9.07 -6.04
CA PHE A 61 -5.99 -7.99 -6.67
C PHE A 61 -6.91 -7.29 -5.67
N ILE A 62 -7.41 -8.02 -4.66
CA ILE A 62 -8.15 -7.42 -3.54
C ILE A 62 -7.20 -6.52 -2.72
N ASP A 63 -6.01 -7.03 -2.39
CA ASP A 63 -4.96 -6.25 -1.72
C ASP A 63 -4.62 -4.99 -2.52
N PHE A 64 -4.41 -5.10 -3.84
CA PHE A 64 -4.19 -3.95 -4.73
C PHE A 64 -5.30 -2.89 -4.62
N ALA A 65 -6.57 -3.31 -4.68
CA ALA A 65 -7.71 -2.40 -4.63
C ALA A 65 -7.85 -1.69 -3.28
N ILE A 66 -7.60 -2.39 -2.17
CA ILE A 66 -7.60 -1.80 -0.84
C ILE A 66 -6.40 -0.85 -0.70
N HIS A 67 -5.22 -1.29 -1.10
CA HIS A 67 -3.97 -0.54 -0.97
C HIS A 67 -4.01 0.79 -1.73
N ILE A 68 -4.43 0.79 -3.00
CA ILE A 68 -4.58 2.04 -3.77
C ILE A 68 -5.58 3.01 -3.15
N THR A 69 -6.61 2.47 -2.47
CA THR A 69 -7.63 3.28 -1.78
C THR A 69 -7.05 3.94 -0.54
N ILE A 70 -6.29 3.20 0.28
CA ILE A 70 -5.67 3.75 1.49
C ILE A 70 -4.63 4.81 1.12
N ASP A 71 -3.74 4.50 0.18
CA ASP A 71 -2.73 5.45 -0.31
C ASP A 71 -3.38 6.72 -0.85
N ARG A 72 -4.49 6.59 -1.59
CA ARG A 72 -5.19 7.77 -2.12
C ARG A 72 -5.84 8.57 -1.01
N ALA A 73 -6.46 7.92 -0.02
CA ALA A 73 -7.06 8.60 1.11
C ALA A 73 -6.00 9.38 1.90
N LYS A 74 -4.84 8.78 2.15
CA LYS A 74 -3.69 9.43 2.77
C LYS A 74 -3.20 10.62 1.95
N GLY A 75 -2.97 10.44 0.64
CA GLY A 75 -2.55 11.52 -0.26
C GLY A 75 -3.56 12.65 -0.36
N PHE A 76 -4.87 12.34 -0.31
CA PHE A 76 -5.93 13.35 -0.26
C PHE A 76 -5.87 14.17 1.03
N VAL A 77 -5.67 13.53 2.19
CA VAL A 77 -5.50 14.23 3.48
C VAL A 77 -4.24 15.11 3.42
N SER A 78 -3.10 14.57 2.99
CA SER A 78 -1.86 15.33 2.85
C SER A 78 -2.04 16.59 1.99
N ALA A 79 -2.64 16.44 0.80
CA ALA A 79 -2.79 17.53 -0.16
C ALA A 79 -3.78 18.61 0.28
N ASN A 80 -4.87 18.25 0.96
CA ASN A 80 -5.92 19.21 1.33
C ASN A 80 -5.64 19.93 2.65
N PHE A 81 -4.89 19.29 3.56
CA PHE A 81 -4.53 19.89 4.85
C PHE A 81 -3.09 20.43 4.88
N GLY A 82 -2.33 20.29 3.79
CA GLY A 82 -0.95 20.79 3.71
C GLY A 82 -0.02 20.07 4.69
N VAL A 83 -0.20 18.75 4.85
CA VAL A 83 0.61 17.94 5.77
C VAL A 83 1.97 17.70 5.13
N ASP A 84 2.94 18.56 5.45
CA ASP A 84 4.35 18.40 5.10
C ASP A 84 5.16 17.77 6.24
N LEU A 85 6.48 17.63 6.07
CA LEU A 85 7.38 17.05 7.07
C LEU A 85 7.41 17.83 8.41
N ALA A 86 7.09 19.12 8.40
CA ALA A 86 7.07 19.96 9.59
C ALA A 86 5.70 19.93 10.30
N HIS A 87 4.65 19.49 9.61
CA HIS A 87 3.31 19.42 10.15
C HIS A 87 3.20 18.37 11.28
N PRO A 88 2.56 18.68 12.42
CA PRO A 88 2.48 17.76 13.57
C PRO A 88 1.80 16.43 13.24
N TRP A 89 0.91 16.41 12.25
CA TRP A 89 0.22 15.19 11.81
C TRP A 89 1.03 14.33 10.85
N PHE A 90 2.21 14.76 10.39
CA PHE A 90 3.00 14.00 9.41
C PHE A 90 3.22 12.54 9.85
N TRP A 91 3.78 12.37 11.05
CA TRP A 91 4.05 11.04 11.61
C TRP A 91 2.77 10.28 11.95
N THR A 92 1.71 10.98 12.34
CA THR A 92 0.41 10.35 12.60
C THR A 92 -0.17 9.77 11.31
N LEU A 93 -0.14 10.54 10.23
CA LEU A 93 -0.69 10.15 8.95
C LEU A 93 0.10 8.99 8.33
N ILE A 94 1.44 9.03 8.41
CA ILE A 94 2.29 7.88 8.04
C ILE A 94 1.98 6.67 8.92
N GLY A 95 1.90 6.83 10.25
CA GLY A 95 1.63 5.70 11.14
C GLY A 95 0.28 5.02 10.87
N VAL A 96 -0.77 5.80 10.62
CA VAL A 96 -2.10 5.29 10.27
C VAL A 96 -2.09 4.56 8.92
N ASP A 97 -1.42 5.13 7.92
CA ASP A 97 -1.22 4.50 6.60
C ASP A 97 -0.59 3.10 6.76
N GLN A 98 0.56 3.01 7.42
CA GLN A 98 1.24 1.73 7.64
C GLN A 98 0.39 0.73 8.43
N ALA A 99 -0.35 1.20 9.45
CA ALA A 99 -1.22 0.35 10.26
C ALA A 99 -2.37 -0.25 9.44
N LEU A 100 -3.01 0.53 8.56
CA LEU A 100 -4.10 0.07 7.71
C LEU A 100 -3.65 -0.98 6.70
N HIS A 101 -2.46 -0.82 6.12
CA HIS A 101 -1.91 -1.81 5.18
C HIS A 101 -1.54 -3.11 5.88
N HIS A 102 -0.96 -3.04 7.08
CA HIS A 102 -0.69 -4.25 7.89
C HIS A 102 -1.99 -4.92 8.37
N LEU A 103 -3.02 -4.15 8.73
CA LEU A 103 -4.33 -4.70 9.09
C LEU A 103 -4.99 -5.41 7.90
N THR A 104 -4.86 -4.84 6.70
CA THR A 104 -5.30 -5.47 5.45
C THR A 104 -4.58 -6.81 5.24
N GLY A 105 -3.25 -6.81 5.33
CA GLY A 105 -2.45 -8.03 5.22
C GLY A 105 -2.81 -9.07 6.29
N PHE A 106 -3.14 -8.64 7.51
CA PHE A 106 -3.60 -9.52 8.58
C PHE A 106 -4.96 -10.16 8.25
N GLY A 107 -5.96 -9.36 7.88
CA GLY A 107 -7.29 -9.83 7.50
C GLY A 107 -7.26 -10.79 6.31
N LEU A 108 -6.53 -10.46 5.25
CA LEU A 108 -6.37 -11.33 4.08
C LEU A 108 -5.65 -12.64 4.44
N SER A 109 -4.68 -12.60 5.36
CA SER A 109 -4.02 -13.80 5.85
C SER A 109 -4.97 -14.72 6.61
N ILE A 110 -5.85 -14.16 7.46
CA ILE A 110 -6.88 -14.94 8.15
C ILE A 110 -7.83 -15.58 7.14
N PHE A 111 -8.31 -14.80 6.16
CA PHE A 111 -9.22 -15.29 5.13
C PHE A 111 -8.64 -16.50 4.38
N MET A 112 -7.38 -16.43 3.93
CA MET A 112 -6.72 -17.55 3.24
C MET A 112 -6.46 -18.74 4.17
N ALA A 113 -6.18 -18.52 5.45
CA ALA A 113 -5.92 -19.62 6.39
C ALA A 113 -7.19 -20.37 6.81
N ALA A 114 -8.36 -19.72 6.72
CA ALA A 114 -9.64 -20.28 7.12
C ALA A 114 -10.43 -20.95 5.97
N ASN A 115 -9.94 -20.90 4.72
CA ASN A 115 -10.63 -21.37 3.50
C ASN A 115 -9.72 -22.17 2.57
#